data_AF-A0A946N6A7-F1
#
_entry.id   AF-A0A946N6A7-F1
#
_cell.length_a   1.000
_cell.length_b   1.000
_cell.length_c   1.000
_cell.angle_alpha   90.00
_cell.angle_beta   90.00
_cell.angle_gamma   90.00
#
_symmetry.space_group_name_H-M   'P 1'
#
loop_
_entity.id
_entity.type
_entity.pdbx_description
1 polymer ?
#
loop_
_entity_poly.entity_id
_entity_poly.type
_entity_poly.pdbx_seq_one_letter_code
_entity_poly.pdbx_strand_id
1 'polypeptide(L)'
;AAKLWRNAAKLGYAPAQNNLGYLYREGEGVVQDHAEALNWYRMAALQHHALAQRNLGKMYYKGVGVAKDFVEAYKWFSIASDNKGRSLAASQMNSAQIAKAHILAREWMTKHPRK
;
A
#
# COMPACT_ATOMS: atom_id res chain seq x y z
N ALA A 1 16.04 9.56 14.22
CA ALA A 1 15.55 9.32 12.84
C ALA A 1 14.07 9.67 12.66
N ALA A 2 13.15 9.16 13.49
CA ALA A 2 11.69 9.35 13.33
C ALA A 2 11.23 10.82 13.16
N LYS A 3 11.82 11.77 13.91
CA LYS A 3 11.48 13.20 13.80
C LYS A 3 11.80 13.81 12.42
N LEU A 4 12.94 13.46 11.83
CA LEU A 4 13.34 13.92 10.49
C LEU A 4 12.44 13.33 9.40
N TRP A 5 12.14 12.03 9.50
CA TRP A 5 11.20 11.36 8.61
C TRP A 5 9.80 11.97 8.70
N ARG A 6 9.33 12.30 9.91
CA ARG A 6 8.03 12.95 10.10
C ARG A 6 7.95 14.32 9.44
N ASN A 7 9.01 15.13 9.52
CA ASN A 7 9.04 16.42 8.84
C ASN A 7 9.02 16.25 7.31
N ALA A 8 9.87 15.39 6.77
CA ALA A 8 9.93 15.13 5.33
C ALA A 8 8.63 14.48 4.79
N ALA A 9 8.02 13.58 5.55
CA ALA A 9 6.75 12.94 5.20
C ALA A 9 5.60 13.95 5.12
N LYS A 10 5.56 14.92 6.06
CA LYS A 10 4.60 16.03 6.04
C LYS A 10 4.80 16.97 4.85
N LEU A 11 6.03 17.12 4.36
CA LEU A 11 6.35 17.86 3.14
C LEU A 11 6.03 17.08 1.85
N GLY A 12 5.43 15.89 1.96
CA GLY A 12 5.01 15.12 0.81
C GLY A 12 6.07 14.17 0.26
N TYR A 13 7.25 14.05 0.85
CA TYR A 13 8.30 13.20 0.29
C TYR A 13 7.94 11.70 0.42
N ALA A 14 7.60 11.06 -0.70
CA ALA A 14 7.06 9.70 -0.71
C ALA A 14 7.97 8.63 -0.04
N PRO A 15 9.30 8.65 -0.21
CA PRO A 15 10.18 7.73 0.53
C PRO A 15 10.13 7.95 2.05
N ALA A 16 10.02 9.20 2.51
CA ALA A 16 9.85 9.50 3.94
C ALA A 16 8.49 9.04 4.46
N GLN A 17 7.41 9.21 3.68
CA GLN A 17 6.09 8.68 4.03
C GLN A 17 6.11 7.16 4.13
N ASN A 18 6.74 6.46 3.18
CA ASN A 18 6.93 5.00 3.27
C ASN A 18 7.71 4.60 4.52
N ASN A 19 8.81 5.29 4.82
CA ASN A 19 9.62 4.99 6.00
C ASN A 19 8.85 5.25 7.29
N LEU A 20 8.07 6.33 7.36
CA LEU A 20 7.24 6.63 8.52
C LEU A 20 6.14 5.57 8.69
N GLY A 21 5.52 5.11 7.60
CA GLY A 21 4.60 3.99 7.64
C GLY A 21 5.24 2.71 8.16
N TYR A 22 6.50 2.45 7.79
CA TYR A 22 7.28 1.33 8.35
C TYR A 22 7.51 1.49 9.86
N LEU A 23 7.93 2.67 10.33
CA LEU A 23 8.17 2.92 11.75
C LEU A 23 6.91 2.70 12.59
N TYR A 24 5.76 3.19 12.13
CA TYR A 24 4.47 2.94 12.81
C TYR A 24 4.06 1.46 12.76
N ARG A 25 4.35 0.75 11.66
CA ARG A 25 4.03 -0.67 11.55
C ARG A 25 4.81 -1.53 12.54
N GLU A 26 6.10 -1.22 12.73
CA GLU A 26 7.00 -1.98 13.62
C GLU A 26 7.06 -1.43 15.05
N GLY A 27 6.58 -0.21 15.30
CA GLY A 27 6.75 0.47 16.60
C GLY A 27 8.19 0.96 16.83
N GLU A 28 8.94 1.22 15.77
CA GLU A 28 10.34 1.64 15.86
C GLU A 28 10.44 3.16 16.12
N GLY A 29 10.70 3.54 17.37
CA GLY A 29 10.84 4.95 17.77
C GLY A 29 9.53 5.75 17.73
N VAL A 30 8.39 5.06 17.55
CA VAL A 30 7.01 5.54 17.69
C VAL A 30 6.17 4.41 18.31
N VAL A 31 5.02 4.75 18.90
CA VAL A 31 4.06 3.72 19.33
C VAL A 31 3.55 2.99 18.09
N GLN A 32 3.51 1.65 18.15
CA GLN A 32 3.02 0.84 17.05
C GLN A 32 1.56 1.17 16.73
N ASP A 33 1.29 1.50 15.48
CA ASP A 33 -0.04 1.82 14.99
C ASP A 33 -0.17 1.41 13.52
N HIS A 34 -0.92 0.34 13.28
CA HIS A 34 -1.13 -0.17 11.93
C HIS A 34 -2.07 0.70 11.10
N ALA A 35 -3.02 1.40 11.70
CA ALA A 35 -3.92 2.29 10.97
C ALA A 35 -3.15 3.52 10.47
N GLU A 36 -2.30 4.08 11.32
CA GLU A 36 -1.41 5.18 10.96
C GLU A 36 -0.39 4.75 9.89
N ALA A 37 0.19 3.56 10.02
CA ALA A 37 1.07 3.00 8.99
C ALA A 37 0.38 2.90 7.62
N LEU A 38 -0.88 2.43 7.60
CA LEU A 38 -1.69 2.32 6.40
C LEU A 38 -1.89 3.70 5.74
N ASN A 39 -2.18 4.74 6.53
CA ASN A 39 -2.37 6.10 6.03
C ASN A 39 -1.10 6.65 5.37
N TRP A 40 0.07 6.46 6.00
CA TRP A 40 1.34 6.89 5.43
C TRP A 40 1.69 6.15 4.14
N TYR A 41 1.46 4.84 4.09
CA TYR A 41 1.64 4.09 2.85
C TYR A 41 0.67 4.52 1.74
N ARG A 42 -0.59 4.86 2.06
CA ARG A 42 -1.56 5.42 1.11
C ARG A 42 -1.05 6.71 0.47
N MET A 43 -0.56 7.64 1.29
CA MET A 43 0.01 8.90 0.79
C MET A 43 1.19 8.68 -0.16
N ALA A 44 2.12 7.79 0.20
CA ALA A 44 3.26 7.47 -0.66
C ALA A 44 2.84 6.73 -1.95
N ALA A 45 1.85 5.84 -1.86
CA ALA A 45 1.35 5.06 -2.98
C ALA A 45 0.63 5.91 -4.03
N LEU A 46 -0.07 6.97 -3.60
CA LEU A 46 -0.68 7.98 -4.48
C LEU A 46 0.36 8.75 -5.30
N GLN A 47 1.60 8.79 -4.83
CA GLN A 47 2.74 9.38 -5.55
C GLN A 47 3.53 8.34 -6.35
N HIS A 48 2.93 7.17 -6.60
CA HIS A 48 3.54 6.07 -7.35
C HIS A 48 4.77 5.43 -6.70
N HIS A 49 4.96 5.57 -5.38
CA HIS A 49 6.06 4.91 -4.68
C HIS A 49 5.81 3.39 -4.59
N ALA A 50 6.54 2.62 -5.41
CA ALA A 50 6.31 1.18 -5.61
C ALA A 50 6.37 0.36 -4.31
N LEU A 51 7.31 0.67 -3.41
CA LEU A 51 7.42 -0.03 -2.12
C LEU A 51 6.20 0.22 -1.23
N ALA A 52 5.63 1.43 -1.27
CA ALA A 52 4.46 1.77 -0.48
C ALA A 52 3.21 1.07 -1.03
N GLN A 53 3.05 1.04 -2.36
CA GLN A 53 1.98 0.28 -3.03
C GLN A 53 2.05 -1.20 -2.67
N ARG A 54 3.25 -1.80 -2.70
CA ARG A 54 3.46 -3.18 -2.27
C ARG A 54 3.12 -3.39 -0.79
N ASN A 55 3.49 -2.44 0.08
CA ASN A 55 3.18 -2.51 1.50
C ASN A 55 1.66 -2.42 1.77
N LEU A 56 0.93 -1.57 1.04
CA LEU A 56 -0.54 -1.55 1.09
C LEU A 56 -1.13 -2.88 0.67
N GLY A 57 -0.65 -3.46 -0.45
CA GLY A 57 -1.10 -4.78 -0.91
C GLY A 57 -0.93 -5.83 0.18
N LYS A 58 0.21 -5.82 0.90
CA LYS A 58 0.47 -6.72 2.03
C LYS A 58 -0.45 -6.47 3.22
N MET A 59 -0.77 -5.21 3.55
CA MET A 59 -1.65 -4.89 4.67
C MET A 59 -3.07 -5.37 4.42
N TYR A 60 -3.62 -5.16 3.22
CA TYR A 60 -4.91 -5.71 2.84
C TYR A 60 -4.90 -7.24 2.76
N TYR A 61 -3.83 -7.85 2.25
CA TYR A 61 -3.70 -9.31 2.19
C TYR A 61 -3.72 -9.95 3.59
N LYS A 62 -3.01 -9.34 4.55
CA LYS A 62 -2.91 -9.86 5.92
C LYS A 62 -4.05 -9.41 6.83
N GLY A 63 -4.73 -8.31 6.51
CA GLY A 63 -5.72 -7.68 7.39
C GLY A 63 -5.07 -6.93 8.55
N VAL A 64 -3.95 -6.23 8.31
CA VAL A 64 -3.20 -5.51 9.36
C VAL A 64 -3.52 -4.02 9.27
N GLY A 65 -4.11 -3.45 10.32
CA GLY A 65 -4.55 -2.04 10.33
C GLY A 65 -5.72 -1.73 9.39
N VAL A 66 -6.24 -2.74 8.70
CA VAL A 66 -7.37 -2.68 7.78
C VAL A 66 -8.02 -4.07 7.71
N ALA A 67 -9.31 -4.13 7.37
CA ALA A 67 -9.96 -5.40 7.10
C ALA A 67 -9.24 -6.14 5.96
N LYS A 68 -9.15 -7.47 6.09
CA LYS A 68 -8.56 -8.32 5.06
C LYS A 68 -9.39 -8.23 3.79
N ASP A 69 -8.74 -7.89 2.68
CA ASP A 69 -9.39 -7.74 1.37
C ASP A 69 -8.41 -8.14 0.25
N PHE A 70 -8.64 -9.32 -0.33
CA PHE A 70 -7.79 -9.83 -1.42
C PHE A 70 -7.96 -9.07 -2.73
N VAL A 71 -9.13 -8.44 -2.97
CA VAL A 71 -9.39 -7.61 -4.16
C VAL A 71 -8.54 -6.33 -4.07
N GLU A 72 -8.53 -5.66 -2.93
CA GLU A 72 -7.67 -4.49 -2.69
C GLU A 72 -6.19 -4.88 -2.71
N ALA A 73 -5.82 -6.02 -2.11
CA ALA A 73 -4.45 -6.53 -2.16
C ALA A 73 -3.98 -6.74 -3.61
N TYR A 74 -4.77 -7.46 -4.40
CA TYR A 74 -4.48 -7.71 -5.82
C TYR A 74 -4.36 -6.40 -6.60
N LYS A 75 -5.26 -5.44 -6.35
CA LYS A 75 -5.23 -4.11 -6.98
C LYS A 75 -3.89 -3.42 -6.72
N TRP A 76 -3.49 -3.30 -5.45
CA TRP A 76 -2.24 -2.63 -5.08
C TRP A 76 -0.99 -3.35 -5.58
N PHE A 77 -0.97 -4.69 -5.55
CA PHE A 77 0.12 -5.46 -6.15
C PHE A 77 0.20 -5.28 -7.67
N SER A 78 -0.94 -5.18 -8.35
CA SER A 78 -0.99 -4.91 -9.79
C SER A 78 -0.42 -3.54 -10.13
N ILE A 79 -0.80 -2.50 -9.37
CA ILE A 79 -0.28 -1.13 -9.55
C ILE A 79 1.23 -1.08 -9.29
N ALA A 80 1.72 -1.86 -8.33
CA ALA A 80 3.15 -1.98 -8.00
C ALA A 80 3.95 -2.85 -8.98
N SER A 81 3.31 -3.47 -9.98
CA SER A 81 3.89 -4.50 -10.84
C SER A 81 4.49 -5.70 -10.06
N ASP A 82 3.96 -6.01 -8.87
CA ASP A 82 4.37 -7.14 -8.03
C ASP A 82 3.61 -8.42 -8.43
N ASN A 83 4.14 -9.13 -9.42
CA ASN A 83 3.55 -10.38 -9.91
C ASN A 83 3.43 -11.45 -8.82
N LYS A 84 4.38 -11.53 -7.88
CA LYS A 84 4.36 -12.51 -6.80
C LYS A 84 3.22 -12.21 -5.84
N GLY A 85 3.12 -10.97 -5.35
CA GLY A 85 2.03 -10.54 -4.47
C GLY A 85 0.66 -10.70 -5.14
N ARG A 86 0.57 -10.31 -6.42
CA ARG A 86 -0.65 -10.43 -7.23
C ARG A 86 -1.10 -11.89 -7.37
N SER A 87 -0.19 -12.81 -7.67
CA SER A 87 -0.48 -14.25 -7.75
C SER A 87 -0.93 -14.83 -6.41
N LEU A 88 -0.26 -14.44 -5.32
CA LEU A 88 -0.66 -14.85 -3.96
C LEU A 88 -2.09 -14.40 -3.63
N ALA A 89 -2.43 -13.14 -3.89
CA ALA A 89 -3.79 -12.64 -3.68
C ALA A 89 -4.81 -13.37 -4.58
N ALA A 90 -4.47 -13.61 -5.85
CA ALA A 90 -5.34 -14.31 -6.80
C ALA A 90 -5.70 -15.73 -6.35
N SER A 91 -4.77 -16.45 -5.70
CA SER A 91 -5.02 -17.81 -5.21
C SER A 91 -6.12 -17.88 -4.14
N GLN A 92 -6.51 -16.75 -3.55
CA GLN A 92 -7.54 -16.65 -2.52
C GLN A 92 -8.88 -16.14 -3.06
N MET A 93 -8.99 -15.95 -4.39
CA MET A 93 -10.10 -15.25 -5.03
C MET A 93 -10.76 -16.12 -6.09
N ASN A 94 -12.06 -15.91 -6.32
CA ASN A 94 -12.75 -16.47 -7.47
C ASN A 94 -12.56 -15.61 -8.73
N SER A 95 -13.02 -16.10 -9.89
CA SER A 95 -12.88 -15.42 -11.19
C SER A 95 -13.52 -14.03 -11.22
N ALA A 96 -14.69 -13.86 -10.59
CA ALA A 96 -15.39 -12.58 -10.52
C ALA A 96 -14.60 -11.55 -9.68
N GLN A 97 -14.03 -11.97 -8.55
CA GLN A 97 -13.17 -11.13 -7.71
C GLN A 97 -11.89 -10.73 -8.45
N ILE A 98 -11.27 -11.65 -9.20
CA ILE A 98 -10.07 -11.36 -10.00
C ILE A 98 -10.39 -10.32 -11.07
N ALA A 99 -11.50 -10.49 -11.81
CA ALA A 99 -11.94 -9.53 -12.82
C ALA A 99 -12.20 -8.15 -12.20
N LYS A 100 -12.89 -8.10 -11.05
CA LYS A 100 -13.12 -6.84 -10.30
C LYS A 100 -11.80 -6.17 -9.91
N ALA A 101 -10.84 -6.92 -9.38
CA ALA A 101 -9.56 -6.36 -8.97
C ALA A 101 -8.74 -5.80 -10.14
N HIS A 102 -8.78 -6.47 -11.30
CA HIS A 102 -8.18 -5.98 -12.53
C HIS A 102 -8.79 -4.65 -12.99
N ILE A 103 -10.12 -4.55 -12.98
CA ILE A 103 -10.84 -3.32 -13.34
C ILE A 103 -10.43 -2.19 -12.40
N LEU A 104 -10.47 -2.41 -11.09
CA LEU A 104 -10.09 -1.40 -10.09
C LEU A 104 -8.64 -0.95 -10.25
N ALA A 105 -7.71 -1.86 -10.58
CA ALA A 105 -6.30 -1.50 -10.81
C ALA A 105 -6.16 -0.62 -12.04
N ARG A 106 -6.84 -0.97 -13.14
CA ARG A 106 -6.84 -0.19 -14.38
C ARG A 106 -7.45 1.19 -14.16
N GLU A 107 -8.62 1.25 -13.53
CA GLU A 107 -9.29 2.52 -13.19
C GLU A 107 -8.39 3.42 -12.36
N TRP A 108 -7.73 2.86 -11.33
CA TRP A 108 -6.79 3.61 -10.51
C TRP A 108 -5.65 4.20 -11.34
N MET A 109 -5.01 3.39 -12.20
CA MET A 109 -3.91 3.83 -13.06
C MET A 109 -4.34 4.89 -14.09
N THR A 110 -5.58 4.81 -14.59
CA THR A 110 -6.12 5.84 -15.51
C THR A 110 -6.41 7.16 -14.79
N LYS A 111 -6.89 7.12 -13.55
CA LYS A 111 -7.20 8.31 -12.74
C LYS A 111 -5.95 8.95 -12.14
N HIS A 112 -4.86 8.20 -12.03
CA HIS A 112 -3.58 8.65 -11.47
C HIS A 112 -2.46 8.35 -12.47
N PRO A 113 -2.36 9.12 -13.58
CA PRO A 113 -1.27 8.95 -14.53
C PRO A 113 0.05 9.32 -13.86
N ARG A 114 1.09 8.51 -14.09
CA ARG A 114 2.46 8.87 -13.71
C ARG A 114 2.85 10.11 -14.52
N LYS A 115 3.23 11.19 -13.83
CA LYS A 115 3.78 12.39 -14.46
C LYS A 115 5.19 12.15 -14.96
#